data_AF-A0A3D2JM84-F1
#
_entry.id   AF-A0A3D2JM84-F1
#
_cell.length_a   1.000
_cell.length_b   1.000
_cell.length_c   1.000
_cell.angle_alpha   90.00
_cell.angle_beta   90.00
_cell.angle_gamma   90.00
#
_symmetry.space_group_name_H-M   'P 1'
#
loop_
_entity.id
_entity.type
_entity.pdbx_description
1 polymer ?
#
loop_
_entity_poly.entity_id
_entity_poly.type
_entity_poly.pdbx_seq_one_letter_code
_entity_poly.pdbx_strand_id
1 'polypeptide(L)'
;MGNWGLRQGVAKGVYRDIHARCVVFENAATSIVVISLEIAGLTTETVEAIKARIFTTTGIPTDAILLNFTHNHTSPDTIVSLPSEWMSWTSWLADQVAGCVLDAQSGLVEVNVGSGSGSFDDWTVNRQYPERPVDTELSVIKVDDDHGKPVARLVNF
;
A
#
# COMPACT_ATOMS: atom_id res chain seq x y z
N MET A 1 5.23 -13.92 10.57
CA MET A 1 5.62 -14.21 9.18
C MET A 1 4.59 -15.15 8.57
N GLY A 2 3.53 -14.61 7.99
CA GLY A 2 2.48 -15.36 7.30
C GLY A 2 2.79 -15.54 5.82
N ASN A 3 1.83 -16.11 5.09
CA ASN A 3 1.81 -16.19 3.62
C ASN A 3 2.87 -17.12 2.99
N TRP A 4 3.67 -17.80 3.82
CA TRP A 4 4.48 -18.95 3.43
C TRP A 4 3.69 -20.24 3.61
N GLY A 5 3.17 -20.80 2.51
CA GLY A 5 2.25 -21.96 2.56
C GLY A 5 2.78 -23.23 3.25
N LEU A 6 4.09 -23.36 3.47
CA LEU A 6 4.70 -24.50 4.17
C LEU A 6 5.18 -24.14 5.60
N ARG A 7 5.11 -22.88 6.00
CA ARG A 7 5.64 -22.45 7.30
C ARG A 7 4.78 -22.99 8.44
N GLN A 8 5.45 -23.53 9.44
CA GLN A 8 4.83 -23.98 10.67
C GLN A 8 5.04 -22.94 11.79
N GLY A 9 3.99 -22.66 12.56
CA GLY A 9 4.05 -21.84 13.76
C GLY A 9 3.73 -20.35 13.58
N VAL A 10 3.41 -19.71 14.71
CA VAL A 10 2.95 -18.32 14.79
C VAL A 10 4.09 -17.31 14.94
N ALA A 11 3.76 -16.01 14.92
CA ALA A 11 4.73 -14.96 15.26
C ALA A 11 5.16 -15.08 16.73
N LYS A 12 6.44 -14.81 17.02
CA LYS A 12 7.01 -14.82 18.39
C LYS A 12 7.32 -13.41 18.92
N GLY A 13 7.05 -12.39 18.12
CA GLY A 13 7.36 -11.00 18.43
C GLY A 13 7.29 -10.12 17.19
N VAL A 14 7.56 -8.84 17.39
CA VAL A 14 7.60 -7.81 16.35
C VAL A 14 9.05 -7.37 16.17
N TYR A 15 9.57 -7.45 14.96
CA TYR A 15 10.91 -6.94 14.65
C TYR A 15 10.87 -5.46 14.24
N ARG A 16 9.88 -5.07 13.44
CA ARG A 16 9.59 -3.70 13.02
C ARG A 16 8.08 -3.51 12.91
N ASP A 17 7.66 -2.27 13.07
CA ASP A 17 6.28 -1.87 12.84
C ASP A 17 5.92 -2.00 11.36
N ILE A 18 4.63 -2.24 11.12
CA ILE A 18 4.02 -2.32 9.79
C ILE A 18 3.28 -1.01 9.56
N HIS A 19 3.50 -0.41 8.39
CA HIS A 19 2.95 0.90 8.07
C HIS A 19 1.88 0.81 6.98
N ALA A 20 0.88 1.69 7.10
CA ALA A 20 0.10 2.19 5.99
C ALA A 20 0.71 3.53 5.57
N ARG A 21 0.96 3.73 4.28
CA ARG A 21 1.40 5.02 3.73
C ARG A 21 0.40 5.46 2.68
N CYS A 22 -0.06 6.70 2.78
CA CYS A 22 -1.12 7.24 1.94
C CYS A 22 -0.62 8.52 1.26
N VAL A 23 -0.95 8.69 -0.01
CA VAL A 23 -0.82 9.97 -0.71
C VAL A 23 -2.16 10.27 -1.38
N VAL A 24 -2.70 11.45 -1.10
CA VAL A 24 -3.93 11.95 -1.68
C VAL A 24 -3.56 13.02 -2.69
N PHE A 25 -4.10 12.92 -3.89
CA PHE A 25 -4.03 13.98 -4.89
C PHE A 25 -5.43 14.53 -5.08
N GLU A 26 -5.55 15.85 -5.05
CA GLU A 26 -6.82 16.55 -5.21
C GLU A 26 -6.69 17.65 -6.26
N ASN A 27 -7.71 17.78 -7.09
CA ASN A 27 -7.92 18.94 -7.94
C ASN A 27 -9.39 19.41 -7.82
N ALA A 28 -9.77 20.44 -8.57
CA ALA A 28 -11.10 21.03 -8.50
C ALA A 28 -12.28 20.07 -8.75
N ALA A 29 -12.04 18.90 -9.35
CA ALA A 29 -13.08 17.95 -9.75
C ALA A 29 -12.94 16.56 -9.13
N THR A 30 -11.75 16.14 -8.69
CA THR A 30 -11.50 14.77 -8.24
C THR A 30 -10.44 14.70 -7.15
N SER A 31 -10.62 13.74 -6.25
CA SER A 31 -9.62 13.30 -5.28
C SER A 31 -9.33 11.82 -5.54
N ILE A 32 -8.05 11.47 -5.68
CA ILE A 32 -7.58 10.08 -5.79
C ILE A 32 -6.61 9.78 -4.66
N VAL A 33 -6.55 8.53 -4.23
CA VAL A 33 -5.62 8.10 -3.19
C VAL A 33 -4.86 6.85 -3.61
N VAL A 34 -3.55 6.88 -3.38
CA VAL A 34 -2.68 5.70 -3.46
C VAL A 34 -2.23 5.32 -2.07
N ILE A 35 -2.49 4.07 -1.70
CA ILE A 35 -2.20 3.53 -0.38
C ILE A 35 -1.24 2.35 -0.55
N SER A 36 -0.15 2.32 0.19
CA SER A 36 0.75 1.18 0.29
C SER A 36 0.67 0.60 1.70
N LEU A 37 0.27 -0.66 1.80
CA LEU A 37 0.18 -1.39 3.06
C LEU A 37 1.26 -2.48 3.15
N GLU A 38 1.99 -2.52 4.26
CA GLU A 38 3.14 -3.41 4.49
C GLU A 38 2.75 -4.86 4.85
N ILE A 39 1.77 -5.43 4.13
CA ILE A 39 1.31 -6.82 4.25
C ILE A 39 1.34 -7.52 2.89
N ALA A 40 1.09 -8.83 2.89
CA ALA A 40 1.14 -9.61 1.65
C ALA A 40 -0.07 -9.39 0.73
N GLY A 41 -1.24 -9.16 1.31
CA GLY A 41 -2.53 -8.98 0.63
C GLY A 41 -3.69 -9.17 1.60
N LEU A 42 -4.93 -8.97 1.16
CA LEU A 42 -6.15 -9.15 1.95
C LEU A 42 -7.22 -9.87 1.13
N THR A 43 -8.22 -10.41 1.81
CA THR A 43 -9.43 -10.91 1.12
C THR A 43 -10.21 -9.77 0.49
N THR A 44 -10.96 -10.05 -0.56
CA THR A 44 -11.81 -9.07 -1.27
C THR A 44 -12.76 -8.36 -0.31
N GLU A 45 -13.41 -9.09 0.60
CA GLU A 45 -14.35 -8.53 1.58
C GLU A 45 -13.67 -7.51 2.49
N THR A 46 -12.42 -7.78 2.88
CA THR A 46 -11.65 -6.87 3.75
C THR A 46 -11.20 -5.63 2.96
N VAL A 47 -10.80 -5.79 1.70
CA VAL A 47 -10.49 -4.67 0.80
C VAL A 47 -11.69 -3.75 0.63
N GLU A 48 -12.87 -4.31 0.34
CA GLU A 48 -14.09 -3.53 0.17
C GLU A 48 -14.52 -2.84 1.47
N ALA A 49 -14.37 -3.50 2.62
CA ALA A 49 -14.63 -2.90 3.93
C ALA A 49 -13.69 -1.71 4.23
N ILE A 50 -12.40 -1.83 3.89
CA ILE A 50 -11.43 -0.73 4.01
C ILE A 50 -11.81 0.43 3.10
N LYS A 51 -12.13 0.16 1.83
CA LYS A 51 -12.56 1.18 0.86
C LYS A 51 -13.84 1.90 1.32
N ALA A 52 -14.83 1.16 1.80
CA ALA A 52 -16.06 1.72 2.35
C ALA A 52 -15.80 2.60 3.59
N ARG A 53 -14.85 2.19 4.45
CA ARG A 53 -14.44 2.98 5.61
C ARG A 53 -13.77 4.29 5.18
N ILE A 54 -12.83 4.24 4.22
CA ILE A 54 -12.19 5.44 3.66
C ILE A 54 -13.24 6.39 3.07
N PHE A 55 -14.17 5.88 2.25
CA PHE A 55 -15.25 6.69 1.68
C PHE A 55 -16.08 7.37 2.77
N THR A 56 -16.51 6.62 3.79
CA THR A 56 -17.30 7.17 4.90
C THR A 56 -16.53 8.25 5.67
N THR A 57 -15.22 8.10 5.83
CA THR A 57 -14.38 9.03 6.60
C THR A 57 -13.98 10.28 5.81
N THR A 58 -13.76 10.17 4.49
CA THR A 58 -13.08 11.19 3.69
C THR A 58 -13.89 11.71 2.50
N GLY A 59 -14.96 11.00 2.13
CA GLY A 59 -15.75 11.27 0.92
C GLY A 59 -15.10 10.80 -0.38
N ILE A 60 -13.86 10.29 -0.37
CA ILE A 60 -13.16 9.82 -1.58
C ILE A 60 -13.87 8.57 -2.14
N PRO A 61 -14.41 8.62 -3.37
CA PRO A 61 -15.10 7.50 -4.01
C PRO A 61 -14.24 6.22 -4.08
N THR A 62 -14.85 5.04 -3.94
CA THR A 62 -14.11 3.76 -3.84
C THR A 62 -13.36 3.35 -5.10
N ASP A 63 -13.78 3.87 -6.26
CA ASP A 63 -13.13 3.74 -7.57
C ASP A 63 -11.90 4.66 -7.71
N ALA A 64 -11.81 5.71 -6.90
CA ALA A 64 -10.65 6.60 -6.79
C ALA A 64 -9.61 6.13 -5.74
N ILE A 65 -9.80 4.94 -5.15
CA ILE A 65 -8.90 4.34 -4.15
C ILE A 65 -8.08 3.21 -4.76
N LEU A 66 -6.76 3.41 -4.85
CA LEU A 66 -5.78 2.36 -5.11
C LEU A 66 -5.19 1.86 -3.79
N LEU A 67 -5.66 0.70 -3.32
CA LEU A 67 -5.10 0.00 -2.16
C LEU A 67 -4.08 -1.05 -2.62
N ASN A 68 -2.79 -0.75 -2.43
CA ASN A 68 -1.67 -1.60 -2.83
C ASN A 68 -1.02 -2.30 -1.63
N PHE A 69 -0.40 -3.44 -1.90
CA PHE A 69 0.30 -4.26 -0.91
C PHE A 69 1.76 -4.45 -1.31
N THR A 70 2.70 -4.26 -0.37
CA THR A 70 4.13 -4.50 -0.61
C THR A 70 4.52 -5.98 -0.82
N HIS A 71 3.53 -6.87 -0.69
CA HIS A 71 3.71 -8.31 -0.71
C HIS A 71 4.66 -8.84 0.38
N ASN A 72 4.61 -8.27 1.59
CA ASN A 72 5.51 -8.62 2.70
C ASN A 72 5.18 -9.99 3.35
N HIS A 73 6.04 -10.99 3.16
CA HIS A 73 5.89 -12.33 3.78
C HIS A 73 6.35 -12.42 5.26
N THR A 74 6.73 -11.30 5.86
CA THR A 74 7.01 -11.20 7.30
C THR A 74 5.85 -10.65 8.14
N SER A 75 4.73 -10.29 7.49
CA SER A 75 3.49 -9.79 8.12
C SER A 75 2.58 -10.90 8.69
N PRO A 76 1.38 -10.58 9.23
CA PRO A 76 0.31 -11.56 9.45
C PRO A 76 -0.12 -12.28 8.14
N ASP A 77 -0.70 -13.47 8.27
CA ASP A 77 -1.26 -14.24 7.15
C ASP A 77 -2.70 -13.81 6.90
N THR A 78 -2.95 -13.18 5.75
CA THR A 78 -4.19 -12.42 5.53
C THR A 78 -4.79 -12.63 4.15
N ILE A 79 -4.15 -13.43 3.29
CA ILE A 79 -4.54 -13.59 1.88
C ILE A 79 -5.62 -14.66 1.70
N VAL A 80 -5.48 -15.82 2.35
CA VAL A 80 -6.32 -17.00 2.04
C VAL A 80 -7.66 -16.96 2.77
N SER A 81 -7.62 -16.73 4.08
CA SER A 81 -8.81 -16.64 4.92
C SER A 81 -8.46 -15.92 6.20
N LEU A 82 -9.37 -15.08 6.68
CA LEU A 82 -9.23 -14.41 7.97
C LEU A 82 -10.09 -15.16 8.99
N PRO A 83 -9.48 -15.74 10.04
CA PRO A 83 -10.22 -16.35 11.13
C PRO A 83 -11.19 -15.34 11.77
N SER A 84 -12.32 -15.82 12.28
CA SER A 84 -13.32 -14.94 12.91
C SER A 84 -12.75 -14.18 14.10
N GLU A 85 -11.73 -14.72 14.79
CA GLU A 85 -11.05 -14.02 15.88
C GLU A 85 -10.30 -12.76 15.42
N TRP A 86 -10.04 -12.62 14.12
CA TRP A 86 -9.31 -11.50 13.53
C TRP A 86 -10.23 -10.38 13.03
N MET A 87 -11.55 -10.53 13.13
CA MET A 87 -12.51 -9.51 12.68
C MET A 87 -12.32 -8.15 13.39
N SER A 88 -11.95 -8.17 14.68
CA SER A 88 -11.64 -6.94 15.42
C SER A 88 -10.37 -6.26 14.87
N TRP A 89 -9.36 -7.07 14.51
CA TRP A 89 -8.12 -6.58 13.92
C TRP A 89 -8.35 -6.01 12.51
N THR A 90 -9.18 -6.64 11.68
CA THR A 90 -9.47 -6.14 10.32
C THR A 90 -10.32 -4.86 10.37
N SER A 91 -11.26 -4.76 11.31
CA SER A 91 -11.98 -3.50 11.55
C SER A 91 -11.04 -2.40 12.02
N TRP A 92 -10.15 -2.69 12.96
CA TRP A 92 -9.14 -1.75 13.43
C TRP A 92 -8.21 -1.32 12.28
N LEU A 93 -7.78 -2.26 11.44
CA LEU A 93 -6.96 -1.96 10.25
C LEU A 93 -7.68 -1.01 9.31
N ALA A 94 -8.97 -1.21 9.06
CA ALA A 94 -9.78 -0.30 8.26
C ALA A 94 -9.84 1.12 8.85
N ASP A 95 -9.96 1.23 10.17
CA ASP A 95 -9.91 2.53 10.85
C ASP A 95 -8.52 3.19 10.73
N GLN A 96 -7.43 2.42 10.87
CA GLN A 96 -6.07 2.94 10.71
C GLN A 96 -5.80 3.43 9.28
N VAL A 97 -6.21 2.66 8.27
CA VAL A 97 -6.02 3.05 6.87
C VAL A 97 -6.87 4.29 6.55
N ALA A 98 -8.13 4.34 6.96
CA ALA A 98 -8.96 5.52 6.74
C ALA A 98 -8.44 6.75 7.49
N GLY A 99 -7.91 6.59 8.70
CA GLY A 99 -7.22 7.65 9.44
C GLY A 99 -5.98 8.16 8.72
N CYS A 100 -5.16 7.26 8.14
CA CYS A 100 -4.00 7.64 7.32
C CYS A 100 -4.40 8.46 6.09
N VAL A 101 -5.51 8.08 5.43
CA VAL A 101 -6.03 8.85 4.28
C VAL A 101 -6.57 10.21 4.73
N LEU A 102 -7.31 10.27 5.84
CA LEU A 102 -7.82 11.53 6.39
C LEU A 102 -6.70 12.50 6.79
N ASP A 103 -5.64 11.99 7.41
CA ASP A 103 -4.47 12.78 7.78
C ASP A 103 -3.78 13.36 6.54
N ALA A 104 -3.57 12.52 5.51
CA ALA A 104 -3.02 12.96 4.23
C ALA A 104 -3.92 14.01 3.52
N GLN A 105 -5.25 13.82 3.55
CA GLN A 105 -6.22 14.77 2.99
C GLN A 105 -6.25 16.09 3.76
N SER A 106 -6.07 16.06 5.08
CA SER A 106 -6.06 17.26 5.92
C SER A 106 -4.78 18.09 5.75
N GLY A 107 -3.71 17.47 5.22
CA GLY A 107 -2.41 18.08 4.98
C GLY A 107 -2.15 18.45 3.51
N LEU A 108 -3.18 18.70 2.71
CA LEU A 108 -3.02 19.07 1.30
C LEU A 108 -2.21 20.38 1.15
N VAL A 109 -1.31 20.37 0.17
CA VAL A 109 -0.49 21.51 -0.25
C VAL A 109 -0.42 21.52 -1.77
N GLU A 110 -0.13 22.69 -2.35
CA GLU A 110 0.17 22.79 -3.78
C GLU A 110 1.46 22.03 -4.09
N VAL A 111 1.44 21.24 -5.17
CA VAL A 111 2.55 20.35 -5.54
C VAL A 111 2.84 20.34 -7.04
N ASN A 112 4.08 20.03 -7.35
CA ASN A 112 4.57 19.73 -8.68
C ASN A 112 4.81 18.21 -8.78
N VAL A 113 4.21 17.58 -9.80
CA VAL A 113 4.32 16.15 -10.05
C VAL A 113 5.18 15.89 -11.27
N GLY A 114 6.16 15.00 -11.14
CA GLY A 114 6.98 14.51 -12.24
C GLY A 114 7.09 12.99 -12.22
N SER A 115 7.49 12.39 -13.33
CA SER A 115 7.77 10.97 -13.44
C SER A 115 9.12 10.72 -14.12
N GLY A 116 9.70 9.57 -13.83
CA GLY A 116 10.88 9.06 -14.50
C GLY A 116 10.98 7.56 -14.32
N SER A 117 11.70 6.90 -15.22
CA SER A 117 11.98 5.47 -15.13
C SER A 117 13.46 5.19 -15.42
N GLY A 118 13.91 4.01 -15.00
CA GLY A 118 15.25 3.51 -15.25
C GLY A 118 15.28 1.99 -15.13
N SER A 119 16.48 1.40 -15.27
CA SER A 119 16.69 -0.02 -15.04
C SER A 119 17.30 -0.24 -13.66
N PHE A 120 16.84 -1.27 -12.96
CA PHE A 120 17.40 -1.75 -11.70
C PHE A 120 17.89 -3.19 -11.87
N ASP A 121 18.95 -3.31 -12.65
CA ASP A 121 19.55 -4.58 -13.07
C ASP A 121 20.16 -5.34 -11.88
N ASP A 122 20.19 -6.67 -11.98
CA ASP A 122 20.84 -7.59 -11.04
C ASP A 122 20.23 -7.68 -9.62
N TRP A 123 19.04 -7.11 -9.39
CA TRP A 123 18.35 -7.16 -8.09
C TRP A 123 17.31 -8.28 -7.94
N THR A 124 16.73 -8.74 -9.04
CA THR A 124 15.72 -9.79 -9.05
C THR A 124 16.13 -10.92 -9.97
N VAL A 125 15.53 -12.10 -9.74
CA VAL A 125 15.71 -13.28 -10.59
C VAL A 125 14.36 -13.90 -10.89
N ASN A 126 14.22 -14.49 -12.07
CA ASN A 126 13.08 -15.33 -12.36
C ASN A 126 13.25 -16.67 -11.64
N ARG A 127 12.56 -16.84 -10.51
CA ARG A 127 12.69 -18.05 -9.68
C ARG A 127 12.25 -19.35 -10.36
N GLN A 128 11.44 -19.27 -11.43
CA GLN A 128 10.92 -20.43 -12.14
C GLN A 128 11.77 -20.77 -13.37
N TYR A 129 12.30 -19.75 -14.05
CA TYR A 129 13.09 -19.86 -15.28
C TYR A 129 14.29 -18.91 -15.23
N PRO A 130 15.37 -19.25 -14.51
CA PRO A 130 16.49 -18.35 -14.23
C PRO A 130 17.20 -17.80 -15.47
N GLU A 131 17.09 -18.49 -16.61
CA GLU A 131 17.65 -18.10 -17.90
C GLU A 131 16.82 -17.04 -18.64
N ARG A 132 15.58 -16.79 -18.21
CA ARG A 132 14.68 -15.83 -18.86
C ARG A 132 14.88 -14.43 -18.30
N PRO A 133 14.66 -13.38 -19.12
CA PRO A 133 14.72 -12.01 -18.64
C PRO A 133 13.68 -11.77 -17.52
N VAL A 134 14.04 -10.86 -16.63
CA VAL A 134 13.14 -10.28 -15.61
C VAL A 134 12.75 -8.88 -16.03
N ASP A 135 11.67 -8.37 -15.44
CA ASP A 135 11.39 -6.94 -15.50
C ASP A 135 12.38 -6.21 -14.60
N THR A 136 13.17 -5.33 -15.19
CA THR A 136 14.15 -4.49 -14.49
C THR A 136 13.68 -3.04 -14.43
N GLU A 137 12.53 -2.70 -15.00
CA GLU A 137 12.05 -1.32 -14.99
C GLU A 137 11.71 -0.89 -13.56
N LEU A 138 12.32 0.21 -13.14
CA LEU A 138 11.94 0.92 -11.94
C LEU A 138 11.36 2.27 -12.36
N SER A 139 10.12 2.51 -11.97
CA SER A 139 9.39 3.74 -12.27
C SER A 139 9.15 4.54 -10.98
N VAL A 140 9.37 5.85 -11.03
CA VAL A 140 9.19 6.77 -9.90
C VAL A 140 8.26 7.90 -10.28
N ILE A 141 7.24 8.14 -9.45
CA ILE A 141 6.51 9.40 -9.41
C ILE A 141 7.09 10.24 -8.27
N LYS A 142 7.52 11.44 -8.61
CA LYS A 142 8.06 12.45 -7.71
C LYS A 142 7.00 13.52 -7.46
N VAL A 143 6.74 13.80 -6.19
CA VAL A 143 5.83 14.86 -5.73
C VAL A 143 6.59 15.80 -4.80
N ASP A 144 6.77 17.04 -5.22
CA ASP A 144 7.41 18.10 -4.43
C ASP A 144 6.45 19.28 -4.24
N ASP A 145 6.60 20.04 -3.16
CA ASP A 145 5.90 21.32 -3.00
C ASP A 145 6.51 22.42 -3.90
N ASP A 146 5.90 23.60 -3.90
CA ASP A 146 6.36 24.77 -4.69
C ASP A 146 7.75 25.31 -4.28
N HIS A 147 8.31 24.82 -3.17
CA HIS A 147 9.67 25.14 -2.73
C HIS A 147 10.68 24.04 -3.09
N GLY A 148 10.26 23.00 -3.80
CA GLY A 148 11.10 21.87 -4.18
C GLY A 148 11.37 20.89 -3.03
N LYS A 149 10.61 20.96 -1.93
CA LYS A 149 10.72 20.02 -0.81
C LYS A 149 9.97 18.73 -1.17
N PRO A 150 10.57 17.54 -0.95
CA PRO A 150 9.89 16.28 -1.15
C PRO A 150 8.65 16.12 -0.27
N VAL A 151 7.50 15.85 -0.90
CA VAL A 151 6.25 15.48 -0.22
C VAL A 151 6.05 13.97 -0.26
N ALA A 152 6.12 13.38 -1.46
CA ALA A 152 5.96 11.94 -1.64
C ALA A 152 6.81 11.40 -2.80
N ARG A 153 7.12 10.10 -2.73
CA ARG A 153 7.73 9.31 -3.80
C ARG A 153 6.95 8.01 -3.91
N LEU A 154 6.42 7.74 -5.10
CA LEU A 154 5.81 6.44 -5.40
C LEU A 154 6.78 5.70 -6.29
N VAL A 155 7.13 4.48 -5.90
CA VAL A 155 8.09 3.64 -6.61
C VAL A 155 7.39 2.36 -7.01
N ASN A 156 7.48 2.00 -8.28
CA ASN A 156 7.03 0.73 -8.82
C ASN A 156 8.25 -0.07 -9.29
N PHE A 157 8.44 -1.24 -8.69
CA PHE A 157 9.50 -2.20 -8.97
C PHE A 157 9.06 -3.59 -8.49
#